data_AF-A0AAV8YCS2-F1
#
_entry.id   AF-A0AAV8YCS2-F1
#
_cell.length_a   1.000
_cell.length_b   1.000
_cell.length_c   1.000
_cell.angle_alpha   90.00
_cell.angle_beta   90.00
_cell.angle_gamma   90.00
#
_symmetry.space_group_name_H-M   'P 1'
#
loop_
_entity.id
_entity.type
_entity.pdbx_description
1 polymer ?
#
loop_
_entity_poly.entity_id
_entity_poly.type
_entity_poly.pdbx_seq_one_letter_code
_entity_poly.pdbx_strand_id
1 'polypeptide(L)'
;MPNLTAKINKGETISMSNEILLALKWRDRREVHMLTNKHEDKIIALDKKDFRTKEQIKKPACIVDYNANMGAVDRSDMMLSSTECVRKTVKWYKKLFFHMVDLAILNAHALYQTQNPEKVPLADFQLKIIRQLIERYNTPEPNQKIKPMTKNP
;
A
#
# COMPACT_ATOMS: atom_id res chain seq x y z
N MET A 1 -6.63 -25.18 -16.52
CA MET A 1 -5.73 -24.79 -15.42
C MET A 1 -4.76 -25.93 -15.13
N PRO A 2 -3.50 -25.65 -14.77
CA PRO A 2 -2.54 -26.68 -14.40
C PRO A 2 -3.07 -27.50 -13.20
N ASN A 3 -3.20 -28.81 -13.39
CA ASN A 3 -3.66 -29.77 -12.36
C ASN A 3 -2.53 -30.16 -11.39
N LEU A 4 -2.35 -29.39 -10.31
CA LEU A 4 -1.37 -29.66 -9.23
C LEU A 4 -2.03 -30.37 -8.03
N THR A 5 -2.65 -31.53 -8.25
CA THR A 5 -3.49 -32.21 -7.22
C THR A 5 -2.72 -33.10 -6.25
N ALA A 6 -1.49 -33.51 -6.57
CA ALA A 6 -0.73 -34.38 -5.69
C ALA A 6 -0.50 -33.75 -4.30
N LYS A 7 -0.58 -34.61 -3.27
CA LYS A 7 -0.31 -34.23 -1.88
C LYS A 7 1.19 -34.13 -1.68
N ILE A 8 1.61 -33.04 -1.04
CA ILE A 8 3.01 -32.75 -0.72
C ILE A 8 3.21 -32.57 0.78
N ASN A 9 4.41 -32.88 1.26
CA ASN A 9 4.84 -32.63 2.63
C ASN A 9 5.26 -31.17 2.82
N LYS A 10 5.47 -30.77 4.08
CA LYS A 10 5.97 -29.43 4.40
C LYS A 10 7.36 -29.23 3.79
N GLY A 11 7.54 -28.14 3.05
CA GLY A 11 8.78 -27.76 2.39
C GLY A 11 8.89 -28.23 0.94
N GLU A 12 8.05 -29.17 0.50
CA GLU A 12 8.06 -29.71 -0.86
C GLU A 12 7.34 -28.79 -1.86
N THR A 13 7.70 -28.93 -3.13
CA THR A 13 7.11 -28.24 -4.27
C THR A 13 6.66 -29.24 -5.32
N ILE A 14 5.58 -28.91 -6.04
CA ILE A 14 5.25 -29.47 -7.35
C ILE A 14 5.07 -28.30 -8.30
N SER A 15 5.62 -28.41 -9.49
CA SER A 15 5.49 -27.39 -10.51
C SER A 15 5.09 -27.96 -11.86
N MET A 16 4.51 -27.11 -12.69
CA MET A 16 4.35 -27.32 -14.12
C MET A 16 4.70 -26.02 -14.82
N SER A 17 5.46 -26.09 -15.90
CA SER A 17 5.87 -24.92 -16.66
C SER A 17 5.69 -25.13 -18.16
N ASN A 18 5.49 -24.02 -18.86
CA ASN A 18 5.74 -23.90 -20.29
C ASN A 18 6.81 -22.81 -20.50
N GLU A 19 7.04 -22.40 -21.75
CA GLU A 19 8.06 -21.38 -22.07
C GLU A 19 7.84 -20.03 -21.39
N ILE A 20 6.60 -19.69 -21.02
CA ILE A 20 6.23 -18.34 -20.53
C ILE A 20 5.78 -18.37 -19.07
N LEU A 21 5.20 -19.47 -18.59
CA LEU A 21 4.51 -19.55 -17.32
C LEU A 21 4.99 -20.75 -16.51
N LEU A 22 5.16 -20.52 -15.22
CA LEU A 22 5.37 -21.50 -14.17
C LEU A 22 4.18 -21.46 -13.22
N ALA A 23 3.50 -22.60 -13.08
CA ALA A 23 2.55 -22.86 -12.01
C ALA A 23 3.23 -23.72 -10.94
N LEU A 24 3.20 -23.25 -9.69
CA LEU A 24 3.90 -23.86 -8.59
C LEU A 24 2.96 -24.03 -7.40
N LYS A 25 2.99 -25.23 -6.80
CA LYS A 25 2.34 -25.55 -5.54
C LYS A 25 3.43 -25.83 -4.51
N TRP A 26 3.40 -25.12 -3.40
CA TRP A 26 4.34 -25.29 -2.29
C TRP A 26 3.58 -25.41 -0.97
N ARG A 27 4.07 -26.23 -0.04
CA ARG A 27 3.41 -26.39 1.26
C ARG A 27 4.30 -25.92 2.39
N ASP A 28 3.86 -24.89 3.10
CA ASP A 28 4.39 -24.54 4.42
C ASP A 28 3.45 -25.08 5.51
N ARG A 29 2.79 -24.20 6.28
CA ARG A 29 1.68 -24.59 7.17
C ARG A 29 0.44 -24.98 6.37
N ARG A 30 0.24 -24.35 5.22
CA ARG A 30 -0.84 -24.59 4.26
C ARG A 30 -0.26 -24.64 2.85
N GLU A 31 -1.03 -25.17 1.92
CA GLU A 31 -0.67 -25.18 0.50
C GLU A 31 -0.80 -23.76 -0.07
N VAL A 32 0.21 -23.33 -0.81
CA VAL A 32 0.31 -22.04 -1.50
C VAL A 32 0.46 -22.35 -2.98
N HIS A 33 -0.38 -21.72 -3.80
CA HIS A 33 -0.33 -21.83 -5.26
C HIS A 33 0.15 -20.51 -5.83
N MET A 34 1.14 -20.57 -6.72
CA MET A 34 1.72 -19.43 -7.40
C MET A 34 1.64 -19.64 -8.91
N LEU A 35 1.36 -18.58 -9.65
CA LEU A 35 1.49 -18.51 -11.09
C LEU A 35 2.42 -17.35 -11.42
N THR A 36 3.44 -17.58 -12.24
CA THR A 36 4.43 -16.55 -12.55
C THR A 36 5.01 -16.74 -13.95
N ASN A 37 5.39 -15.63 -14.58
CA ASN A 37 6.07 -15.61 -15.88
C ASN A 37 7.54 -15.19 -15.80
N LYS A 38 8.07 -15.01 -14.58
CA LYS A 38 9.40 -14.46 -14.32
C LYS A 38 10.36 -15.49 -13.73
N HIS A 39 9.83 -16.46 -12.97
CA HIS A 39 10.64 -17.32 -12.13
C HIS A 39 10.71 -18.73 -12.69
N GLU A 40 11.85 -19.38 -12.46
CA GLU A 40 12.04 -20.82 -12.59
C GLU A 40 11.62 -21.55 -11.31
N ASP A 41 11.47 -22.88 -11.37
CA ASP A 41 11.21 -23.71 -10.20
C ASP A 41 12.49 -23.88 -9.36
N LYS A 42 12.83 -22.83 -8.62
CA LYS A 42 14.02 -22.77 -7.79
C LYS A 42 13.65 -22.54 -6.33
N ILE A 43 14.15 -23.42 -5.47
CA ILE A 43 14.11 -23.23 -4.01
C ILE A 43 15.37 -22.47 -3.60
N ILE A 44 15.18 -21.40 -2.83
CA ILE A 44 16.25 -20.62 -2.23
C ILE A 44 16.26 -20.79 -0.71
N ALA A 45 17.47 -20.86 -0.16
CA ALA A 45 17.68 -20.84 1.28
C ALA A 45 17.87 -19.39 1.73
N LEU A 46 17.08 -18.95 2.71
CA LEU A 46 17.17 -17.60 3.25
C LEU A 46 18.24 -17.54 4.34
N ASP A 47 18.80 -16.36 4.59
CA ASP A 47 19.67 -16.08 5.76
C ASP A 47 18.87 -16.00 7.07
N LYS A 48 17.83 -16.82 7.20
CA LYS A 48 16.96 -16.93 8.37
C LYS A 48 16.86 -18.39 8.77
N LYS A 49 16.97 -18.66 10.07
CA LYS A 49 16.79 -19.99 10.65
C LYS A 49 15.41 -20.09 11.28
N ASP A 50 14.78 -21.25 11.14
CA ASP A 50 13.55 -21.56 11.85
C ASP A 50 13.84 -21.54 13.35
N PHE A 51 13.01 -20.84 14.12
CA PHE A 51 13.24 -20.66 15.55
C PHE A 51 13.24 -21.99 16.32
N ARG A 52 12.41 -22.94 15.89
CA ARG A 52 12.19 -24.24 16.54
C ARG A 52 13.17 -25.30 16.04
N THR A 53 13.35 -25.45 14.73
CA THR A 53 14.23 -26.50 14.19
C THR A 53 15.69 -26.05 14.08
N LYS A 54 15.97 -24.74 14.17
CA LYS A 54 17.29 -24.13 13.93
C LYS A 54 17.85 -24.37 12.51
N GLU A 55 17.06 -24.95 11.63
CA GLU A 55 17.42 -25.19 10.24
C GLU A 55 17.23 -23.93 9.40
N GLN A 56 17.94 -23.86 8.28
CA GLN A 56 17.78 -22.76 7.34
C GLN A 56 16.43 -22.82 6.65
N ILE A 57 15.72 -21.69 6.61
CA ILE A 57 14.41 -21.60 5.98
C ILE A 57 14.59 -21.66 4.45
N LYS A 58 13.94 -22.62 3.82
CA LYS A 58 13.93 -22.80 2.37
C LYS A 58 12.55 -22.46 1.80
N LYS A 59 12.49 -21.66 0.74
CA LYS A 59 11.25 -21.26 0.06
C LYS A 59 11.47 -21.16 -1.45
N PRO A 60 10.43 -21.37 -2.28
CA PRO A 60 10.49 -21.04 -3.70
C PRO A 60 10.84 -19.56 -3.90
N ALA A 61 11.72 -19.29 -4.87
CA ALA A 61 12.15 -17.94 -5.21
C ALA A 61 10.96 -17.02 -5.52
N CYS A 62 9.98 -17.51 -6.28
CA CYS A 62 8.76 -16.77 -6.61
C CYS A 62 7.94 -16.34 -5.39
N ILE A 63 7.94 -17.14 -4.31
CA ILE A 63 7.23 -16.81 -3.07
C ILE A 63 7.99 -15.75 -2.27
N VAL A 64 9.32 -15.78 -2.29
CA VAL A 64 10.14 -14.76 -1.64
C VAL A 64 9.96 -13.41 -2.33
N ASP A 65 10.07 -13.37 -3.65
CA ASP A 65 9.84 -12.18 -4.45
C ASP A 65 8.41 -11.65 -4.28
N TYR A 66 7.41 -12.52 -4.30
CA TYR A 66 6.02 -12.12 -4.06
C TYR A 66 5.84 -11.45 -2.69
N ASN A 67 6.32 -12.08 -1.62
CA ASN A 67 6.18 -11.53 -0.27
C ASN A 67 6.93 -10.19 -0.08
N ALA A 68 8.05 -9.99 -0.78
CA ALA A 68 8.80 -8.75 -0.74
C ALA A 68 8.03 -7.58 -1.39
N ASN A 69 7.17 -7.87 -2.38
CA ASN A 69 6.53 -6.84 -3.21
C ASN A 69 5.03 -6.68 -2.94
N MET A 70 4.32 -7.71 -2.46
CA MET A 70 2.85 -7.68 -2.29
C MET A 70 2.37 -6.61 -1.30
N GLY A 71 3.19 -6.26 -0.30
CA GLY A 71 2.79 -5.35 0.77
C GLY A 71 2.85 -3.86 0.41
N ALA A 72 3.04 -3.48 -0.86
CA ALA A 72 3.06 -2.08 -1.25
C ALA A 72 1.70 -1.39 -1.04
N VAL A 73 0.61 -2.03 -1.47
CA VAL A 73 -0.75 -1.50 -1.34
C VAL A 73 -1.17 -1.39 0.12
N ASP A 74 -1.01 -2.45 0.91
CA ASP A 74 -1.33 -2.44 2.33
C ASP A 74 -0.57 -1.36 3.11
N ARG A 75 0.69 -1.08 2.71
CA ARG A 75 1.48 -0.01 3.32
C ARG A 75 0.90 1.36 2.99
N SER A 76 0.52 1.61 1.74
CA SER A 76 -0.15 2.85 1.35
C SER A 76 -1.47 3.02 2.11
N ASP A 77 -2.30 1.99 2.19
CA ASP A 77 -3.57 2.02 2.94
C ASP A 77 -3.34 2.29 4.43
N MET A 78 -2.34 1.63 5.03
CA MET A 78 -1.95 1.87 6.42
C MET A 78 -1.51 3.33 6.64
N MET A 79 -0.67 3.88 5.76
CA MET A 79 -0.23 5.28 5.86
C MET A 79 -1.42 6.24 5.77
N LEU A 80 -2.32 6.04 4.81
CA LEU A 80 -3.51 6.88 4.64
C LEU A 80 -4.45 6.79 5.84
N SER A 81 -4.63 5.59 6.42
CA SER A 81 -5.50 5.41 7.59
C SER A 81 -5.10 6.25 8.81
N SER A 82 -3.81 6.62 8.91
CA SER A 82 -3.30 7.47 10.00
C SER A 82 -3.54 8.96 9.79
N THR A 83 -3.83 9.37 8.55
CA THR A 83 -3.86 10.78 8.13
C THR A 83 -5.03 11.11 7.20
N GLU A 84 -6.12 10.34 7.27
CA GLU A 84 -7.24 10.44 6.34
C GLU A 84 -8.05 11.73 6.56
N CYS A 85 -8.33 12.47 5.48
CA CYS A 85 -9.16 13.69 5.54
C CYS A 85 -10.66 13.40 5.53
N VAL A 86 -11.06 12.16 5.22
CA VAL A 86 -12.46 11.74 5.09
C VAL A 86 -13.22 11.97 6.41
N ARG A 87 -14.36 12.65 6.33
CA ARG A 87 -15.33 12.81 7.44
C ARG A 87 -16.59 11.99 7.19
N LYS A 88 -17.34 11.67 8.25
CA LYS A 88 -18.65 11.00 8.15
C LYS A 88 -19.55 11.79 7.20
N THR A 89 -20.01 11.14 6.12
CA THR A 89 -20.86 11.76 5.10
C THR A 89 -21.81 10.73 4.50
N VAL A 90 -23.03 11.15 4.20
CA VAL A 90 -24.05 10.31 3.53
C VAL A 90 -23.79 10.23 2.02
N LYS A 91 -23.08 11.21 1.45
CA LYS A 91 -22.86 11.32 0.01
C LYS A 91 -21.57 10.60 -0.41
N TRP A 92 -21.68 9.44 -1.05
CA TRP A 92 -20.54 8.56 -1.40
C TRP A 92 -19.44 9.26 -2.22
N TYR A 93 -19.80 10.16 -3.13
CA TYR A 93 -18.84 10.85 -3.99
C TYR A 93 -17.89 11.77 -3.21
N LYS A 94 -18.31 12.29 -2.04
CA LYS A 94 -17.43 13.07 -1.17
C LYS A 94 -16.31 12.20 -0.59
N LYS A 95 -16.60 10.94 -0.27
CA LYS A 95 -15.59 9.99 0.21
C LYS A 95 -14.53 9.74 -0.87
N LEU A 96 -14.96 9.56 -2.12
CA LEU A 96 -14.05 9.42 -3.26
C LEU A 96 -13.16 10.67 -3.44
N PHE A 97 -13.76 11.87 -3.37
CA PHE A 97 -13.00 13.12 -3.48
C PHE A 97 -11.90 13.25 -2.40
N PHE A 98 -12.24 13.07 -1.13
CA PHE A 98 -11.26 13.17 -0.05
C PHE A 98 -10.17 12.10 -0.15
N HIS A 99 -10.53 10.87 -0.53
CA HIS A 99 -9.55 9.82 -0.77
C HIS A 99 -8.56 10.18 -1.89
N MET A 100 -9.04 10.79 -2.99
CA MET A 100 -8.15 11.28 -4.05
C MET A 100 -7.20 12.39 -3.56
N VAL A 101 -7.66 13.27 -2.67
CA VAL A 101 -6.81 14.29 -2.04
C VAL A 101 -5.74 13.63 -1.16
N ASP A 102 -6.12 12.66 -0.33
CA ASP A 102 -5.18 11.95 0.54
C ASP A 102 -4.12 11.19 -0.27
N LEU A 103 -4.52 10.51 -1.36
CA LEU A 103 -3.61 9.87 -2.31
C LEU A 103 -2.66 10.87 -2.99
N ALA A 104 -3.16 12.04 -3.39
CA ALA A 104 -2.34 13.08 -3.99
C ALA A 104 -1.27 13.58 -3.02
N ILE A 105 -1.62 13.77 -1.74
CA ILE A 105 -0.67 14.18 -0.71
C ILE A 105 0.36 13.07 -0.44
N LEU A 106 -0.07 11.80 -0.37
CA LEU A 106 0.85 10.67 -0.20
C LEU A 106 1.86 10.58 -1.36
N ASN A 107 1.40 10.77 -2.60
CA ASN A 107 2.29 10.79 -3.78
C ASN A 107 3.25 11.98 -3.76
N ALA A 108 2.77 13.16 -3.37
CA ALA A 108 3.62 14.35 -3.20
C ALA A 108 4.66 14.14 -2.09
N HIS A 109 4.29 13.46 -1.00
CA HIS A 109 5.21 13.07 0.07
C HIS A 109 6.28 12.10 -0.41
N ALA A 110 5.89 11.07 -1.17
CA ALA A 110 6.83 10.13 -1.77
C ALA A 110 7.85 10.86 -2.67
N LEU A 111 7.40 11.78 -3.52
CA LEU A 111 8.27 12.61 -4.35
C LEU A 111 9.15 13.55 -3.51
N TYR A 112 8.61 14.16 -2.46
CA TYR A 112 9.40 14.99 -1.54
C TYR A 112 10.54 14.17 -0.90
N GLN A 113 10.27 12.92 -0.50
CA GLN A 113 11.28 12.05 0.10
C GLN A 113 12.36 11.56 -0.87
N THR A 114 12.17 11.65 -2.20
CA THR A 114 13.23 11.32 -3.17
C THR A 114 14.20 12.48 -3.37
N GLN A 115 13.75 13.72 -3.17
CA GLN A 115 14.55 14.93 -3.37
C GLN A 115 15.20 15.43 -2.07
N ASN A 116 14.69 15.02 -0.91
CA ASN A 116 15.18 15.50 0.38
C ASN A 116 15.84 14.35 1.18
N PRO A 117 17.06 14.56 1.71
CA PRO A 117 17.74 13.56 2.52
C PRO A 117 17.08 13.37 3.91
N GLU A 118 16.40 14.40 4.42
CA GLU A 118 15.71 14.34 5.69
C GLU A 118 14.38 13.59 5.56
N LYS A 119 14.19 12.56 6.39
CA LYS A 119 12.95 11.80 6.46
C LYS A 119 11.92 12.55 7.30
N VAL A 120 10.96 13.16 6.61
CA VAL A 120 9.81 13.80 7.24
C VAL A 120 8.64 12.80 7.33
N PRO A 121 8.02 12.61 8.51
CA PRO A 121 6.77 11.84 8.65
C PRO A 121 5.64 12.40 7.79
N LEU A 122 4.72 11.54 7.33
CA LEU A 122 3.61 11.96 6.47
C LEU A 122 2.73 13.04 7.13
N ALA A 123 2.44 12.88 8.42
CA ALA A 123 1.63 13.84 9.18
C ALA A 123 2.28 15.24 9.25
N ASP A 124 3.59 15.30 9.45
CA ASP A 124 4.32 16.58 9.48
C ASP A 124 4.38 17.23 8.11
N PHE A 125 4.52 16.42 7.05
CA PHE A 125 4.46 16.89 5.68
C PHE A 125 3.07 17.47 5.34
N GLN A 126 2.01 16.77 5.72
CA GLN A 126 0.63 17.28 5.60
C GLN A 126 0.44 18.59 6.36
N LEU A 127 0.93 18.68 7.59
CA LEU A 127 0.83 19.90 8.40
C LEU A 127 1.54 21.09 7.73
N LYS A 128 2.70 20.86 7.10
CA LYS A 128 3.41 21.88 6.30
C LYS A 128 2.55 22.36 5.14
N ILE A 129 1.92 21.44 4.39
CA ILE A 129 1.01 21.80 3.28
C ILE A 129 -0.16 22.63 3.80
N ILE A 130 -0.81 22.20 4.88
CA ILE A 130 -1.96 22.91 5.47
C ILE A 130 -1.57 24.34 5.85
N ARG A 131 -0.43 24.53 6.51
CA ARG A 131 0.07 25.87 6.88
C ARG A 131 0.31 26.75 5.66
N GLN A 132 0.98 26.23 4.63
CA GLN A 132 1.24 26.96 3.39
C GLN A 132 -0.04 27.36 2.66
N LEU A 133 -1.06 26.47 2.65
CA LEU A 133 -2.36 26.79 2.06
C LEU A 133 -3.07 27.89 2.84
N ILE A 134 -3.07 27.82 4.17
CA ILE A 134 -3.66 28.87 5.01
C ILE A 134 -2.95 30.19 4.75
N GLU A 135 -1.62 30.24 4.85
CA GLU A 135 -0.83 31.47 4.62
C GLU A 135 -1.09 32.08 3.25
N ARG A 136 -1.22 31.26 2.20
CA ARG A 136 -1.45 31.73 0.83
C ARG A 136 -2.85 32.29 0.60
N TYR A 137 -3.87 31.72 1.24
CA TYR A 137 -5.28 32.02 0.95
C TYR A 137 -6.00 32.74 2.10
N ASN A 138 -5.32 33.05 3.19
CA ASN A 138 -5.88 33.85 4.29
C ASN A 138 -5.90 35.34 3.88
N THR A 139 -6.84 35.71 3.00
CA THR A 139 -7.17 37.10 2.72
C THR A 139 -8.12 37.61 3.81
N PRO A 140 -7.85 38.75 4.47
CA PRO A 140 -8.85 39.38 5.33
C PRO A 140 -10.05 39.76 4.47
N GLU A 141 -11.21 39.16 4.74
CA GLU A 141 -12.45 39.59 4.07
C GLU A 141 -12.72 41.06 4.42
N PRO A 142 -13.05 41.91 3.43
CA PRO A 142 -13.57 43.24 3.72
C PRO A 142 -14.85 43.06 4.53
N ASN A 143 -14.85 43.62 5.74
CA ASN A 143 -15.96 43.58 6.69
C ASN A 143 -17.26 44.01 5.99
N GLN A 144 -18.06 43.06 5.49
CA GLN A 144 -19.34 43.39 4.86
C GLN A 144 -20.26 43.89 5.95
N LYS A 145 -20.38 45.23 6.06
CA LYS A 145 -21.44 45.86 6.85
C LYS A 145 -22.76 45.31 6.35
N ILE A 146 -23.37 44.42 7.13
CA ILE A 146 -24.72 43.93 6.92
C ILE A 146 -25.63 45.17 6.88
N LYS A 147 -26.08 45.56 5.68
CA LYS A 147 -27.10 46.61 5.57
C LYS A 147 -28.39 46.02 6.14
N PRO A 148 -29.04 46.69 7.12
CA PRO A 148 -30.28 46.17 7.70
C PRO A 148 -31.33 46.04 6.59
N MET A 149 -31.97 44.88 6.57
CA MET A 149 -33.05 44.55 5.64
C MET A 149 -34.22 45.49 5.90
N THR A 150 -34.50 46.40 4.96
CA THR A 150 -35.69 47.24 4.99
C THR A 150 -36.91 46.33 4.88
N LYS A 151 -37.71 46.27 5.95
CA LYS A 151 -39.06 45.70 5.88
C LYS A 151 -39.89 46.66 5.03
N ASN A 152 -40.32 46.20 3.87
CA ASN A 152 -41.32 46.93 3.08
C ASN A 152 -42.72 46.73 3.70
N PRO A 153 -43.58 47.76 3.61
CA PRO A 153 -44.91 47.81 4.24
C PRO A 153 -45.92 46.84 3.62
#